data_AF-A0A926Y6N0-F1
#
_entry.id   AF-A0A926Y6N0-F1
#
_cell.length_a   1.000
_cell.length_b   1.000
_cell.length_c   1.000
_cell.angle_alpha   90.00
_cell.angle_beta   90.00
_cell.angle_gamma   90.00
#
_symmetry.space_group_name_H-M   'P 1'
#
loop_
_entity.id
_entity.type
_entity.pdbx_description
1 polymer ?
#
loop_
_entity_poly.entity_id
_entity_poly.type
_entity_poly.pdbx_seq_one_letter_code
_entity_poly.pdbx_strand_id
1 'polypeptide(L)'
;MRRLLGTLSLLALLQAFPAVVYAQNQPATQQPNDPISQVVAAKLMTPYPDGKFRPEQVISRADLASILVKTFQLDKRVAAQQRILVQVPDVPTTHWAYNDIQTVLKTGIMKGYRGNLFFPNQKINRAEAFSIIAQAYGVFQFPDQTVQQILARYPDSAQLPGWAKKSMATALYEGFVNTDQNGNLAPNNPMTRGDMAYALSQYLARQQTPATNLDQDYTPPVSVQAQ
;
A
#
# COMPACT_ATOMS: atom_id res chain seq x y z
N MET A 1 -88.74 20.18 1.26
CA MET A 1 -88.32 21.08 2.36
C MET A 1 -86.84 20.84 2.63
N ARG A 2 -86.04 21.93 2.61
CA ARG A 2 -84.71 22.17 3.23
C ARG A 2 -83.96 20.93 3.79
N ARG A 3 -82.68 20.67 3.48
CA ARG A 3 -81.51 21.55 3.71
C ARG A 3 -80.29 21.16 2.85
N LEU A 4 -79.55 22.21 2.48
CA LEU A 4 -78.19 22.27 1.90
C LEU A 4 -77.09 22.13 2.96
N LEU A 5 -75.84 22.08 2.48
CA LEU A 5 -74.51 22.13 3.13
C LEU A 5 -73.94 20.75 3.53
N GLY A 6 -72.68 20.37 3.22
CA GLY A 6 -71.56 21.09 2.61
C GLY A 6 -70.31 20.20 2.60
N THR A 7 -69.39 20.50 1.68
CA THR A 7 -67.92 20.29 1.70
C THR A 7 -67.33 18.91 2.02
N LEU A 8 -66.45 18.41 1.15
CA LEU A 8 -65.00 18.43 1.39
C LEU A 8 -64.21 18.04 0.14
N SER A 9 -63.33 18.94 -0.29
CA SER A 9 -62.31 18.70 -1.31
C SER A 9 -61.28 17.68 -0.80
N LEU A 10 -60.88 16.73 -1.65
CA LEU A 10 -59.66 15.95 -1.43
C LEU A 10 -58.76 16.10 -2.66
N LEU A 11 -57.79 17.00 -2.56
CA LEU A 11 -56.65 17.12 -3.49
C LEU A 11 -55.83 15.82 -3.40
N ALA A 12 -55.77 15.06 -4.49
CA ALA A 12 -54.83 13.96 -4.63
C ALA A 12 -53.46 14.52 -5.05
N LEU A 13 -52.55 14.72 -4.09
CA LEU A 13 -51.16 15.05 -4.34
C LEU A 13 -50.43 13.79 -4.84
N LEU A 14 -50.11 13.75 -6.13
CA LEU A 14 -49.26 12.73 -6.73
C LEU A 14 -47.80 13.00 -6.32
N GLN A 15 -47.34 12.39 -5.22
CA GLN A 15 -45.94 12.43 -4.82
C GLN A 15 -45.14 11.49 -5.73
N ALA A 16 -44.34 12.06 -6.63
CA ALA A 16 -43.35 11.31 -7.39
C ALA A 16 -42.24 10.85 -6.45
N PHE A 17 -42.18 9.55 -6.16
CA PHE A 17 -41.02 8.97 -5.49
C PHE A 17 -39.82 8.99 -6.44
N PRO A 18 -38.64 9.48 -6.04
CA PRO A 18 -37.44 9.25 -6.82
C PRO A 18 -37.19 7.75 -6.87
N ALA A 19 -37.06 7.20 -8.08
CA ALA A 19 -36.65 5.81 -8.25
C ALA A 19 -35.25 5.66 -7.63
N VAL A 20 -35.18 4.96 -6.50
CA VAL A 20 -33.92 4.44 -5.99
C VAL A 20 -33.46 3.41 -7.03
N VAL A 21 -32.50 3.80 -7.85
CA VAL A 21 -31.75 2.84 -8.67
C VAL A 21 -30.95 2.03 -7.67
N TYR A 22 -31.45 0.85 -7.31
CA TYR A 22 -30.61 -0.18 -6.73
C TYR A 22 -29.52 -0.45 -7.75
N ALA A 23 -28.30 0.00 -7.46
CA ALA A 23 -27.13 -0.48 -8.17
C ALA A 23 -27.24 -2.00 -8.19
N GLN A 24 -27.40 -2.58 -9.39
CA GLN A 24 -27.38 -4.03 -9.50
C GLN A 24 -26.04 -4.46 -8.93
N ASN A 25 -26.08 -5.26 -7.85
CA ASN A 25 -24.95 -6.02 -7.38
C ASN A 25 -24.51 -6.88 -8.56
N GLN A 26 -23.58 -6.35 -9.38
CA GLN A 26 -22.79 -7.18 -10.26
C GLN A 26 -22.11 -8.18 -9.32
N PRO A 27 -22.25 -9.50 -9.56
CA PRO A 27 -21.47 -10.45 -8.80
C PRO A 27 -20.02 -10.04 -9.00
N ALA A 28 -19.33 -9.72 -7.91
CA ALA A 28 -17.90 -9.47 -7.93
C ALA A 28 -17.29 -10.60 -8.75
N THR A 29 -16.76 -10.28 -9.94
CA THR A 29 -15.89 -11.20 -10.65
C THR A 29 -14.88 -11.60 -9.61
N GLN A 30 -14.89 -12.86 -9.17
CA GLN A 30 -14.07 -13.34 -8.06
C GLN A 30 -12.64 -12.90 -8.35
N GLN A 31 -12.24 -11.80 -7.72
CA GLN A 31 -10.92 -11.24 -7.83
C GLN A 31 -10.00 -12.39 -7.41
N PRO A 32 -8.93 -12.71 -8.15
CA PRO A 32 -8.10 -13.85 -7.80
C PRO A 32 -7.74 -13.76 -6.31
N ASN A 33 -8.23 -14.67 -5.47
CA ASN A 33 -8.01 -14.59 -4.02
C ASN A 33 -6.52 -14.75 -3.66
N ASP A 34 -5.72 -15.21 -4.63
CA ASP A 34 -4.28 -15.32 -4.55
C ASP A 34 -3.57 -13.96 -4.80
N PRO A 35 -2.75 -13.45 -3.87
CA PRO A 35 -2.01 -12.20 -4.02
C PRO A 35 -1.18 -12.09 -5.30
N ILE A 36 -0.54 -13.18 -5.73
CA ILE A 36 0.31 -13.18 -6.94
C ILE A 36 -0.52 -12.85 -8.17
N SER A 37 -1.65 -13.54 -8.31
CA SER A 37 -2.58 -13.32 -9.43
C SER A 37 -3.10 -11.88 -9.47
N GLN A 38 -3.38 -11.26 -8.31
CA GLN A 38 -3.83 -9.86 -8.24
C GLN A 38 -2.77 -8.89 -8.74
N VAL A 39 -1.52 -9.01 -8.26
CA VAL A 39 -0.46 -8.05 -8.61
C VAL A 39 0.03 -8.22 -10.05
N VAL A 40 -0.09 -9.44 -10.60
CA VAL A 40 0.19 -9.70 -12.02
C VAL A 40 -0.93 -9.13 -12.89
N ALA A 41 -2.20 -9.32 -12.54
CA ALA A 41 -3.32 -8.73 -13.26
C ALA A 41 -3.28 -7.20 -13.26
N ALA A 42 -2.88 -6.60 -12.13
CA ALA A 42 -2.66 -5.16 -11.98
C ALA A 42 -1.37 -4.66 -12.64
N LYS A 43 -0.54 -5.55 -13.22
CA LYS A 43 0.76 -5.25 -13.86
C LYS A 43 1.77 -4.59 -12.91
N LEU A 44 1.62 -4.77 -11.60
CA LEU A 44 2.57 -4.28 -10.59
C LEU A 44 3.80 -5.18 -10.49
N MET A 45 3.64 -6.48 -10.73
CA MET A 45 4.72 -7.43 -10.85
C MET A 45 4.53 -8.33 -12.07
N THR A 46 5.62 -8.80 -12.66
CA THR A 46 5.59 -9.63 -13.87
C THR A 46 6.23 -10.99 -13.58
N PRO A 47 5.63 -12.11 -14.02
CA PRO A 47 6.31 -13.42 -14.05
C PRO A 47 7.56 -13.38 -14.92
N TYR A 48 8.44 -14.37 -14.75
CA TYR A 48 9.57 -14.55 -15.65
C TYR A 48 9.12 -15.00 -17.04
N PRO A 49 9.98 -14.90 -18.09
CA PRO A 49 9.62 -15.30 -19.46
C PRO A 49 9.17 -16.77 -19.59
N ASP A 50 9.55 -17.63 -18.64
CA ASP A 50 9.11 -19.02 -18.53
C ASP A 50 7.70 -19.18 -17.93
N GLY A 51 7.00 -18.08 -17.68
CA GLY A 51 5.67 -18.02 -17.07
C GLY A 51 5.65 -18.20 -15.55
N LYS A 52 6.79 -18.47 -14.90
CA LYS A 52 6.84 -18.73 -13.45
C LYS A 52 7.00 -17.43 -12.66
N PHE A 53 6.25 -17.27 -11.57
CA PHE A 53 6.38 -16.08 -10.72
C PHE A 53 7.58 -16.14 -9.77
N ARG A 54 7.94 -17.33 -9.29
CA ARG A 54 9.04 -17.60 -8.32
C ARG A 54 8.87 -16.81 -7.01
N PRO A 55 7.85 -17.12 -6.18
CA PRO A 55 7.56 -16.35 -4.96
C PRO A 55 8.73 -16.34 -3.97
N GLU A 56 9.45 -17.45 -3.82
CA GLU A 56 10.60 -17.56 -2.91
C GLU A 56 11.85 -16.80 -3.35
N GLN A 57 11.87 -16.26 -4.57
CA GLN A 57 13.05 -15.55 -5.05
C GLN A 57 13.18 -14.19 -4.37
N VAL A 58 14.37 -13.92 -3.84
CA VAL A 58 14.71 -12.68 -3.13
C VAL A 58 14.83 -11.50 -4.10
N ILE A 59 14.18 -10.39 -3.79
CA ILE A 59 14.23 -9.16 -4.59
C ILE A 59 15.49 -8.35 -4.29
N SER A 60 16.00 -7.67 -5.31
CA SER A 60 17.07 -6.69 -5.20
C SER A 60 16.53 -5.28 -4.95
N ARG A 61 17.43 -4.34 -4.65
CA ARG A 61 17.09 -2.91 -4.58
C ARG A 61 16.57 -2.35 -5.91
N ALA A 62 17.12 -2.80 -7.04
CA ALA A 62 16.63 -2.41 -8.36
C ALA A 62 15.21 -2.95 -8.63
N ASP A 63 14.93 -4.19 -8.21
CA ASP A 63 13.58 -4.76 -8.29
C ASP A 63 12.58 -3.92 -7.49
N LEU A 64 12.93 -3.59 -6.24
CA LEU A 64 12.09 -2.75 -5.39
C LEU A 64 11.86 -1.36 -6.02
N ALA A 65 12.91 -0.71 -6.54
CA ALA A 65 12.78 0.58 -7.21
C ALA A 65 11.76 0.53 -8.36
N SER A 66 11.88 -0.46 -9.26
CA SER A 66 10.97 -0.62 -10.40
C SER A 66 9.53 -0.87 -9.96
N ILE A 67 9.34 -1.70 -8.94
CA ILE A 67 8.02 -1.99 -8.38
C ILE A 67 7.40 -0.71 -7.80
N LEU A 68 8.13 0.05 -6.98
CA LEU A 68 7.59 1.25 -6.33
C LEU A 68 7.25 2.35 -7.33
N VAL A 69 8.05 2.55 -8.38
CA VAL A 69 7.75 3.53 -9.43
C VAL A 69 6.42 3.21 -10.09
N LYS A 70 6.19 1.94 -10.45
CA LYS A 70 4.93 1.49 -11.05
C LYS A 70 3.76 1.61 -10.08
N THR A 71 3.92 1.08 -8.86
CA THR A 71 2.85 1.03 -7.85
C THR A 71 2.38 2.42 -7.45
N PHE A 72 3.30 3.34 -7.18
CA PHE A 72 2.98 4.66 -6.63
C PHE A 72 3.04 5.78 -7.67
N GLN A 73 3.19 5.43 -8.95
CA GLN A 73 3.31 6.36 -10.09
C GLN A 73 4.31 7.48 -9.78
N LEU A 74 5.48 7.09 -9.25
CA LEU A 74 6.46 8.03 -8.71
C LEU A 74 7.04 8.96 -9.79
N ASP A 75 7.06 8.49 -11.04
CA ASP A 75 7.46 9.23 -12.24
C ASP A 75 6.55 10.44 -12.52
N LYS A 76 5.30 10.39 -12.05
CA LYS A 76 4.33 11.50 -12.20
C LYS A 76 4.47 12.56 -11.10
N ARG A 77 5.24 12.32 -10.04
CA ARG A 77 5.45 13.29 -8.97
C ARG A 77 6.33 14.44 -9.47
N VAL A 78 6.03 15.67 -9.02
CA VAL A 78 6.79 16.88 -9.40
C VAL A 78 8.30 16.71 -9.16
N ALA A 79 8.69 16.07 -8.06
CA ALA A 79 10.10 15.81 -7.75
C ALA A 79 10.80 14.95 -8.82
N ALA A 80 10.12 13.97 -9.42
CA ALA A 80 10.69 13.11 -10.46
C ALA A 80 10.91 13.84 -11.79
N GLN A 81 10.11 14.87 -12.07
CA GLN A 81 10.14 15.65 -13.31
C GLN A 81 11.30 16.66 -13.36
N GLN A 82 11.98 16.87 -12.23
CA GLN A 82 13.17 17.72 -12.18
C GLN A 82 14.28 17.14 -13.09
N ARG A 83 14.94 18.03 -13.84
CA ARG A 83 16.05 17.68 -14.75
C ARG A 83 17.40 17.52 -14.02
N ILE A 84 17.35 17.04 -12.78
CA ILE A 84 18.55 16.80 -11.95
C ILE A 84 18.84 15.30 -11.99
N LEU A 85 20.04 14.91 -12.41
CA LEU A 85 20.46 13.52 -12.32
C LEU A 85 21.18 13.29 -10.99
N VAL A 86 20.77 12.25 -10.28
CA VAL A 86 21.48 11.81 -9.06
C VAL A 86 22.59 10.87 -9.50
N GLN A 87 23.84 11.24 -9.23
CA GLN A 87 24.98 10.43 -9.62
C GLN A 87 25.04 9.16 -8.78
N VAL A 88 24.98 8.01 -9.45
CA VAL A 88 25.15 6.68 -8.88
C VAL A 88 26.10 5.87 -9.78
N PRO A 89 27.42 5.90 -9.54
CA PRO A 89 28.42 5.37 -10.47
C PRO A 89 28.30 3.88 -10.78
N ASP A 90 27.69 3.11 -9.89
CA ASP A 90 27.45 1.67 -10.04
C ASP A 90 26.15 1.33 -10.81
N VAL A 91 25.44 2.34 -11.33
CA VAL A 91 24.25 2.17 -12.16
C VAL A 91 24.48 2.81 -13.52
N PRO A 92 25.02 2.06 -14.51
CA PRO A 92 25.19 2.59 -15.86
C PRO A 92 23.84 2.94 -16.49
N THR A 93 23.82 3.89 -17.43
CA THR A 93 22.61 4.32 -18.15
C THR A 93 21.94 3.19 -18.93
N THR A 94 22.68 2.13 -19.26
CA THR A 94 22.21 0.92 -19.92
C THR A 94 21.58 -0.10 -18.95
N HIS A 95 21.64 0.13 -17.63
CA HIS A 95 21.02 -0.74 -16.65
C HIS A 95 19.50 -0.71 -16.82
N TRP A 96 18.85 -1.87 -16.83
CA TRP A 96 17.41 -2.01 -17.09
C TRP A 96 16.54 -1.16 -16.15
N ALA A 97 16.97 -1.01 -14.88
CA ALA A 97 16.27 -0.22 -13.87
C ALA A 97 16.75 1.25 -13.77
N TYR A 98 17.60 1.73 -14.68
CA TYR A 98 18.25 3.05 -14.54
C TYR A 98 17.24 4.17 -14.30
N ASN A 99 16.17 4.25 -15.11
CA ASN A 99 15.15 5.29 -14.99
C ASN A 99 14.35 5.18 -13.69
N ASP A 100 14.02 3.95 -13.28
CA ASP A 100 13.28 3.71 -12.03
C ASP A 100 14.13 4.11 -10.82
N ILE A 101 15.43 3.76 -10.84
CA ILE A 101 16.41 4.15 -9.82
C ILE A 101 16.53 5.67 -9.75
N GLN A 102 16.67 6.37 -10.88
CA GLN A 102 16.69 7.84 -10.90
C GLN A 102 15.41 8.43 -10.30
N THR A 103 14.26 7.83 -10.58
CA THR A 103 12.95 8.28 -10.07
C THR A 103 12.87 8.15 -8.55
N VAL A 104 13.22 7.00 -7.97
CA VAL A 104 13.19 6.82 -6.51
C VAL A 104 14.22 7.69 -5.78
N LEU A 105 15.35 8.01 -6.42
CA LEU A 105 16.36 8.92 -5.88
C LEU A 105 15.88 10.37 -5.89
N LYS A 106 15.33 10.86 -7.02
CA LYS A 106 14.78 12.22 -7.15
C LYS A 106 13.62 12.47 -6.20
N THR A 107 12.75 11.48 -6.01
CA THR A 107 11.61 11.55 -5.10
C THR A 107 12.00 11.38 -3.63
N GLY A 108 13.26 11.00 -3.34
CA GLY A 108 13.76 10.76 -1.99
C GLY A 108 13.18 9.50 -1.32
N ILE A 109 12.46 8.66 -2.06
CA ILE A 109 11.89 7.40 -1.56
C ILE A 109 12.98 6.39 -1.24
N MET A 110 14.00 6.32 -2.09
CA MET A 110 15.23 5.58 -1.82
C MET A 110 16.41 6.53 -1.82
N LYS A 111 17.45 6.17 -1.07
CA LYS A 111 18.73 6.86 -1.06
C LYS A 111 19.83 5.89 -1.46
N GLY A 112 20.89 6.43 -2.06
CA GLY A 112 22.16 5.71 -2.17
C GLY A 112 22.81 5.53 -0.81
N TYR A 113 23.85 4.71 -0.76
CA TYR A 113 24.69 4.49 0.42
C TYR A 113 25.96 5.35 0.34
N ARG A 114 26.96 5.01 1.16
CA ARG A 114 28.27 5.64 1.17
C ARG A 114 28.90 5.63 -0.23
N GLY A 115 29.57 6.73 -0.57
CA GLY A 115 30.25 6.89 -1.86
C GLY A 115 29.31 7.10 -3.05
N ASN A 116 28.05 7.51 -2.81
CA ASN A 116 27.03 7.69 -3.83
C ASN A 116 26.70 6.40 -4.62
N LEU A 117 26.84 5.23 -4.00
CA LEU A 117 26.52 3.94 -4.64
C LEU A 117 25.06 3.54 -4.37
N PHE A 118 24.40 2.90 -5.33
CA PHE A 118 23.02 2.42 -5.17
C PHE A 118 22.92 0.94 -4.78
N PHE A 119 23.89 0.12 -5.20
CA PHE A 119 23.94 -1.33 -5.14
C PHE A 119 22.70 -2.00 -5.76
N PRO A 120 22.47 -1.87 -7.08
CA PRO A 120 21.23 -2.31 -7.72
C PRO A 120 20.93 -3.80 -7.53
N ASN A 121 21.96 -4.64 -7.48
CA ASN A 121 21.84 -6.10 -7.32
C ASN A 121 21.81 -6.57 -5.86
N GLN A 122 22.06 -5.67 -4.90
CA GLN A 122 22.06 -6.02 -3.48
C GLN A 122 20.66 -6.45 -3.07
N LYS A 123 20.60 -7.57 -2.35
CA LYS A 123 19.38 -8.10 -1.76
C LYS A 123 18.99 -7.26 -0.55
N ILE A 124 17.69 -7.07 -0.39
CA ILE A 124 17.11 -6.24 0.67
C ILE A 124 16.40 -7.13 1.68
N ASN A 125 16.49 -6.78 2.97
CA ASN A 125 15.74 -7.48 4.01
C ASN A 125 14.32 -6.90 4.17
N ARG A 126 13.47 -7.59 4.92
CA ARG A 126 12.07 -7.20 5.13
C ARG A 126 11.94 -5.84 5.82
N ALA A 127 12.75 -5.55 6.85
CA ALA A 127 12.70 -4.27 7.55
C ALA A 127 13.00 -3.08 6.64
N GLU A 128 14.04 -3.18 5.81
CA GLU A 128 14.42 -2.14 4.85
C GLU A 128 13.36 -2.01 3.75
N ALA A 129 12.89 -3.13 3.18
CA ALA A 129 11.88 -3.11 2.12
C ALA A 129 10.57 -2.46 2.59
N PHE A 130 10.03 -2.86 3.74
CA PHE A 130 8.81 -2.25 4.28
C PHE A 130 9.02 -0.80 4.71
N SER A 131 10.23 -0.42 5.12
CA SER A 131 10.52 0.98 5.42
C SER A 131 10.44 1.86 4.17
N ILE A 132 10.93 1.36 3.04
CA ILE A 132 10.88 2.06 1.75
C ILE A 132 9.45 2.02 1.17
N ILE A 133 8.72 0.92 1.29
CA ILE A 133 7.29 0.85 0.90
C ILE A 133 6.49 1.91 1.66
N ALA A 134 6.65 1.96 2.99
CA ALA A 134 5.96 2.96 3.82
C ALA A 134 6.40 4.39 3.48
N GLN A 135 7.67 4.62 3.11
CA GLN A 135 8.11 5.94 2.62
C GLN A 135 7.42 6.33 1.31
N ALA A 136 7.21 5.37 0.40
CA ALA A 136 6.52 5.60 -0.88
C ALA A 136 5.02 5.85 -0.70
N TYR A 137 4.40 5.10 0.21
CA TYR A 137 2.98 5.19 0.59
C TYR A 137 2.67 6.45 1.42
N GLY A 138 3.55 6.78 2.36
CA GLY A 138 3.40 7.82 3.38
C GLY A 138 3.55 7.24 4.78
N VAL A 139 4.59 7.65 5.51
CA VAL A 139 4.83 7.18 6.89
C VAL A 139 3.93 7.93 7.86
N PHE A 140 3.12 7.18 8.61
CA PHE A 140 2.23 7.78 9.60
C PHE A 140 3.04 8.27 10.80
N GLN A 141 2.72 9.48 11.26
CA GLN A 141 3.40 10.13 12.39
C GLN A 141 2.79 9.68 13.72
N PHE A 142 2.74 8.37 13.94
CA PHE A 142 2.23 7.80 15.18
C PHE A 142 3.05 8.28 16.39
N PRO A 143 2.39 8.58 17.53
CA PRO A 143 3.08 8.72 18.81
C PRO A 143 3.89 7.46 19.13
N ASP A 144 5.00 7.61 19.85
CA ASP A 144 5.90 6.49 20.15
C ASP A 144 5.19 5.37 20.92
N GLN A 145 4.23 5.70 21.78
CA GLN A 145 3.41 4.70 22.49
C GLN A 145 2.55 3.86 21.54
N THR A 146 1.95 4.48 20.51
CA THR A 146 1.16 3.77 19.48
C THR A 146 2.05 2.84 18.67
N VAL A 147 3.26 3.29 18.31
CA VAL A 147 4.27 2.44 17.64
C VAL A 147 4.61 1.23 18.50
N GLN A 148 4.87 1.44 19.80
CA GLN A 148 5.16 0.35 20.74
C GLN A 148 3.99 -0.64 20.85
N GLN A 149 2.75 -0.16 20.95
CA GLN A 149 1.56 -1.02 21.04
C GLN A 149 1.34 -1.86 19.78
N ILE A 150 1.55 -1.29 18.58
CA ILE A 150 1.44 -2.04 17.31
C ILE A 150 2.52 -3.13 17.28
N LEU A 151 3.78 -2.79 17.60
CA LEU A 151 4.91 -3.69 17.50
C LEU A 151 4.91 -4.79 18.57
N ALA A 152 4.38 -4.52 19.78
CA ALA A 152 4.32 -5.48 20.88
C ALA A 152 3.51 -6.76 20.56
N ARG A 153 2.68 -6.73 19.51
CA ARG A 153 1.92 -7.90 19.03
C ARG A 153 2.79 -8.94 18.32
N TYR A 154 4.01 -8.58 17.94
CA TYR A 154 4.91 -9.43 17.16
C TYR A 154 6.11 -9.84 18.01
N PRO A 155 6.34 -11.16 18.21
CA PRO A 155 7.34 -11.67 19.16
C PRO A 155 8.77 -11.21 18.89
N ASP A 156 9.13 -11.03 17.62
CA ASP A 156 10.46 -10.67 17.17
C ASP A 156 10.64 -9.17 16.88
N SER A 157 9.67 -8.32 17.26
CA SER A 157 9.72 -6.88 17.00
C SER A 157 10.92 -6.16 17.64
N ALA A 158 11.52 -6.76 18.68
CA ALA A 158 12.77 -6.28 19.27
C ALA A 158 13.96 -6.31 18.29
N GLN A 159 13.91 -7.13 17.24
CA GLN A 159 14.92 -7.20 16.18
C GLN A 159 14.83 -6.05 15.18
N LEU A 160 13.75 -5.25 15.20
CA LEU A 160 13.62 -4.08 14.33
C LEU A 160 14.61 -2.99 14.75
N PRO A 161 15.44 -2.49 13.83
CA PRO A 161 16.27 -1.34 14.13
C PRO A 161 15.39 -0.10 14.34
N GLY A 162 15.86 0.84 15.18
CA GLY A 162 15.08 2.02 15.57
C GLY A 162 14.53 2.83 14.39
N TRP A 163 15.32 2.95 13.31
CA TRP A 163 14.93 3.66 12.09
C TRP A 163 13.75 3.01 11.34
N ALA A 164 13.52 1.70 11.51
CA ALA A 164 12.46 0.98 10.82
C ALA A 164 11.13 0.99 11.59
N LYS A 165 11.13 1.29 12.89
CA LYS A 165 9.96 1.04 13.77
C LYS A 165 8.70 1.77 13.33
N LYS A 166 8.78 3.06 13.02
CA LYS A 166 7.61 3.87 12.58
C LYS A 166 7.08 3.40 11.22
N SER A 167 7.98 3.16 10.28
CA SER A 167 7.62 2.69 8.95
C SER A 167 7.03 1.28 8.98
N MET A 168 7.60 0.38 9.77
CA MET A 168 7.06 -0.96 9.99
C MET A 168 5.69 -0.89 10.67
N ALA A 169 5.52 -0.05 11.69
CA ALA A 169 4.20 0.14 12.31
C ALA A 169 3.15 0.66 11.32
N THR A 170 3.53 1.55 10.39
CA THR A 170 2.64 2.00 9.29
C THR A 170 2.26 0.82 8.39
N ALA A 171 3.23 0.04 7.93
CA ALA A 171 2.97 -1.11 7.07
C ALA A 171 2.10 -2.19 7.76
N LEU A 172 2.29 -2.40 9.06
CA LEU A 172 1.49 -3.31 9.88
C LEU A 172 0.07 -2.79 10.07
N TYR A 173 -0.10 -1.50 10.34
CA TYR A 173 -1.41 -0.86 10.47
C TYR A 173 -2.22 -0.99 9.17
N GLU A 174 -1.57 -0.82 8.03
CA GLU A 174 -2.21 -0.95 6.72
C GLU A 174 -2.47 -2.41 6.30
N GLY A 175 -1.86 -3.38 6.99
CA GLY A 175 -1.98 -4.80 6.70
C GLY A 175 -1.01 -5.31 5.64
N PHE A 176 -0.04 -4.50 5.21
CA PHE A 176 0.90 -4.83 4.12
C PHE A 176 1.91 -5.92 4.49
N VAL A 177 2.08 -6.22 5.77
CA VAL A 177 3.10 -7.16 6.25
C VAL A 177 2.44 -8.51 6.54
N ASN A 178 2.90 -9.56 5.86
CA ASN A 178 2.64 -10.95 6.24
C ASN A 178 3.56 -11.38 7.39
N THR A 179 3.15 -12.37 8.19
CA THR A 179 3.98 -12.99 9.23
C THR A 179 4.23 -14.47 8.93
N ASP A 180 5.25 -15.04 9.57
CA ASP A 180 5.41 -16.50 9.57
C ASP A 180 4.33 -17.21 10.41
N GLN A 181 4.40 -18.54 10.47
CA GLN A 181 3.45 -19.38 11.22
C GLN A 181 3.45 -19.11 12.73
N ASN A 182 4.51 -18.51 13.26
CA ASN A 182 4.65 -18.15 14.67
C ASN A 182 4.28 -16.69 14.95
N GLY A 183 3.81 -15.95 13.93
CA GLY A 183 3.47 -14.53 14.05
C GLY A 183 4.69 -13.60 14.05
N ASN A 184 5.87 -14.06 13.61
CA ASN A 184 7.06 -13.21 13.51
C ASN A 184 7.04 -12.35 12.25
N LEU A 185 7.62 -11.15 12.35
CA LEU A 185 7.86 -10.23 11.24
C LEU A 185 9.04 -10.66 10.38
N ALA A 186 9.99 -11.37 10.97
CA ALA A 186 11.28 -11.76 10.42
C ALA A 186 12.04 -10.57 9.78
N PRO A 187 12.29 -9.47 10.52
CA PRO A 187 12.76 -8.20 9.94
C PRO A 187 14.11 -8.30 9.24
N ASN A 188 14.96 -9.24 9.67
CA ASN A 188 16.29 -9.47 9.11
C ASN A 188 16.31 -10.47 7.95
N ASN A 189 15.21 -11.19 7.70
CA ASN A 189 15.15 -12.12 6.59
C ASN A 189 15.11 -11.37 5.24
N PRO A 190 15.63 -11.97 4.16
CA PRO A 190 15.52 -11.39 2.83
C PRO A 190 14.05 -11.20 2.42
N MET A 191 13.75 -10.09 1.74
CA MET A 191 12.43 -9.84 1.18
C MET A 191 12.24 -10.67 -0.09
N THR A 192 11.19 -11.48 -0.14
CA THR A 192 10.90 -12.34 -1.30
C THR A 192 9.91 -11.66 -2.26
N ARG A 193 9.79 -12.19 -3.48
CA ARG A 193 8.76 -11.78 -4.44
C ARG A 193 7.35 -12.09 -3.94
N GLY A 194 7.17 -13.18 -3.21
CA GLY A 194 5.90 -13.56 -2.59
C GLY A 194 5.48 -12.56 -1.51
N ASP A 195 6.40 -12.15 -0.65
CA ASP A 195 6.15 -11.11 0.37
C ASP A 195 5.73 -9.79 -0.27
N MET A 196 6.42 -9.39 -1.33
CA MET A 196 6.07 -8.18 -2.08
C MET A 196 4.70 -8.31 -2.76
N ALA A 197 4.39 -9.47 -3.34
CA ALA A 197 3.08 -9.72 -3.94
C ALA A 197 1.96 -9.62 -2.91
N TYR A 198 2.16 -10.16 -1.70
CA TYR A 198 1.24 -9.97 -0.59
C TYR A 198 1.07 -8.49 -0.24
N ALA A 199 2.17 -7.76 -0.01
CA ALA A 199 2.09 -6.34 0.36
C ALA A 199 1.32 -5.50 -0.67
N LEU A 200 1.58 -5.74 -1.96
CA LEU A 200 0.94 -5.03 -3.05
C LEU A 200 -0.52 -5.43 -3.25
N SER A 201 -0.90 -6.69 -2.98
CA SER A 201 -2.32 -7.08 -3.03
C SER A 201 -3.14 -6.39 -1.94
N GLN A 202 -2.57 -6.24 -0.74
CA GLN A 202 -3.19 -5.48 0.35
C GLN A 202 -3.33 -4.00 -0.02
N TYR A 203 -2.31 -3.42 -0.66
CA TYR A 203 -2.39 -2.06 -1.19
C TYR A 203 -3.53 -1.92 -2.22
N LEU A 204 -3.67 -2.86 -3.17
CA LEU A 204 -4.75 -2.84 -4.15
C LEU A 204 -6.13 -2.93 -3.49
N ALA A 205 -6.30 -3.80 -2.50
CA ALA A 205 -7.55 -3.91 -1.75
C ALA A 205 -7.90 -2.60 -1.00
N ARG A 206 -6.90 -1.91 -0.43
CA ARG A 206 -7.07 -0.59 0.20
C ARG A 206 -7.51 0.49 -0.78
N GLN A 207 -7.03 0.47 -2.03
CA GLN A 207 -7.49 1.42 -3.06
C GLN A 207 -8.95 1.22 -3.44
N GLN A 208 -9.49 0.00 -3.31
CA GLN A 208 -10.87 -0.33 -3.63
C GLN A 208 -11.85 -0.02 -2.47
N THR A 209 -11.33 0.09 -1.25
CA THR A 209 -12.13 0.38 -0.04
C THR A 209 -11.59 1.63 0.66
N PRO A 210 -12.05 2.84 0.27
CA PRO A 210 -11.68 4.06 0.97
C PRO A 210 -12.02 3.95 2.46
N ALA A 211 -11.27 4.63 3.32
CA ALA A 211 -11.30 4.54 4.78
C ALA A 211 -12.65 4.90 5.46
N THR A 212 -13.73 5.12 4.71
CA THR A 212 -15.05 5.53 5.22
C THR A 212 -15.83 4.42 5.93
N ASN A 213 -15.36 3.16 5.91
CA ASN A 213 -16.04 2.03 6.53
C ASN A 213 -15.39 1.51 7.83
N LEU A 214 -14.34 2.16 8.35
CA LEU A 214 -13.66 1.69 9.57
C LEU A 214 -14.29 2.21 10.88
N ASP A 215 -15.19 3.19 10.83
CA ASP A 215 -15.82 3.73 12.05
C ASP A 215 -16.86 2.79 12.69
N GLN A 216 -17.20 1.66 12.07
CA GLN A 216 -18.18 0.72 12.65
C GLN A 216 -17.59 -0.55 13.25
N ASP A 217 -16.39 -0.99 12.85
CA ASP A 217 -15.76 -2.20 13.38
C ASP A 217 -14.32 -2.01 13.87
N TYR A 218 -13.74 -0.81 13.73
CA TYR A 218 -12.45 -0.46 14.33
C TYR A 218 -12.65 0.48 15.52
N THR A 219 -12.45 -0.02 16.73
CA THR A 219 -12.22 0.84 17.90
C THR A 219 -10.73 1.16 18.00
N PRO A 220 -10.28 2.40 17.68
CA PRO A 220 -8.92 2.81 18.03
C PRO A 220 -8.75 2.72 19.56
N PRO A 221 -7.65 2.12 20.07
CA PRO A 221 -7.40 2.15 21.50
C PRO A 221 -7.01 3.57 21.91
N VAL A 222 -7.94 4.20 22.64
CA VAL A 222 -7.84 5.52 23.29
C VAL A 222 -7.66 6.68 22.31
N SER A 223 -8.72 7.48 22.21
CA SER A 223 -8.67 8.85 21.72
C SER A 223 -7.56 9.63 22.45
N VAL A 224 -6.42 9.82 21.80
CA VAL A 224 -5.52 10.91 22.18
C VAL A 224 -6.23 12.17 21.68
N GLN A 225 -6.97 12.80 22.59
CA GLN A 225 -7.44 14.16 22.39
C GLN A 225 -6.21 15.00 22.06
N ALA A 226 -6.21 15.62 20.88
CA ALA A 226 -5.23 16.64 20.56
C ALA A 226 -5.34 17.75 21.61
N GLN A 227 -4.28 17.93 22.39
CA GLN A 227 -3.97 19.17 23.09
C GLN A 227 -2.75 19.78 22.42
#